data_AF-A0A1Q7RR03-F1
#
_entry.id   AF-A0A1Q7RR03-F1
#
_cell.length_a   1.000
_cell.length_b   1.000
_cell.length_c   1.000
_cell.angle_alpha   90.00
_cell.angle_beta   90.00
_cell.angle_gamma   90.00
#
_symmetry.space_group_name_H-M   'P 1'
#
loop_
_entity.id
_entity.type
_entity.pdbx_description
1 polymer ?
#
loop_
_entity_poly.entity_id
_entity_poly.type
_entity_poly.pdbx_seq_one_letter_code
_entity_poly.pdbx_strand_id
1 'polypeptide(L)'
;MSHGSASPFPSRRPARILRLAGVLAVLAAAAFSSASADTNSARYKFEGNKWLALDLAVGDVRAETIRFEWPATLMRMKTGYKATVKIANGSSQQVRVGIAIALIDKDLKLIGAGTVGTTLGTIDPGTSAQFTVDFKDVTARLEQADQFYIALETR
;
A
#
# COMPACT_ATOMS: atom_id res chain seq x y z
N MET A 1 58.85 -27.42 64.21
CA MET A 1 59.07 -27.80 62.80
C MET A 1 57.83 -27.38 62.00
N SER A 2 58.00 -26.80 60.80
CA SER A 2 56.99 -26.34 59.83
C SER A 2 56.22 -25.04 60.19
N HIS A 3 56.48 -23.85 59.64
CA HIS A 3 56.35 -23.29 58.26
C HIS A 3 54.92 -23.09 57.73
N GLY A 4 54.67 -21.85 57.25
CA GLY A 4 53.70 -21.45 56.21
C GLY A 4 52.30 -21.09 56.72
N SER A 5 51.52 -20.15 56.16
CA SER A 5 51.68 -19.30 54.98
C SER A 5 50.44 -18.38 54.85
N ALA A 6 50.65 -17.16 54.36
CA ALA A 6 49.79 -16.36 53.48
C ALA A 6 48.27 -16.19 53.74
N SER A 7 47.85 -14.92 53.86
CA SER A 7 46.48 -14.42 53.65
C SER A 7 45.98 -14.68 52.22
N PRO A 8 44.65 -14.67 52.01
CA PRO A 8 44.12 -13.66 51.07
C PRO A 8 42.75 -13.07 51.47
N PHE A 9 42.60 -11.77 51.26
CA PHE A 9 41.31 -11.07 51.26
C PHE A 9 40.40 -11.59 50.12
N PRO A 10 39.09 -11.81 50.35
CA PRO A 10 38.14 -11.86 49.25
C PRO A 10 37.55 -10.46 48.96
N SER A 11 38.02 -9.84 47.88
CA SER A 11 37.29 -8.78 47.18
C SER A 11 36.07 -9.37 46.46
N ARG A 12 34.84 -8.98 46.84
CA ARG A 12 33.65 -9.24 46.01
C ARG A 12 33.06 -7.93 45.48
N ARG A 13 33.12 -7.83 44.15
CA ARG A 13 32.63 -6.74 43.29
C ARG A 13 31.09 -6.58 43.36
N PRO A 14 30.55 -5.39 43.03
CA PRO A 14 29.15 -5.05 43.25
C PRO A 14 28.22 -5.66 42.18
N ALA A 15 27.27 -6.50 42.60
CA ALA A 15 26.29 -7.18 41.75
C ALA A 15 25.01 -6.38 41.50
N ARG A 16 25.08 -5.05 41.31
CA ARG A 16 23.87 -4.19 41.30
C ARG A 16 23.64 -3.32 40.06
N ILE A 17 24.43 -3.47 38.99
CA ILE A 17 24.31 -2.59 37.80
C ILE A 17 23.64 -3.29 36.59
N LEU A 18 23.43 -4.61 36.60
CA LEU A 18 22.97 -5.32 35.40
C LEU A 18 21.45 -5.34 35.13
N ARG A 19 20.60 -4.83 36.03
CA ARG A 19 19.13 -4.96 35.84
C ARG A 19 18.43 -3.78 35.16
N LEU A 20 19.03 -2.58 35.15
CA LEU A 20 18.39 -1.41 34.52
C LEU A 20 18.66 -1.26 33.01
N ALA A 21 19.75 -1.83 32.50
CA ALA A 21 20.10 -1.72 31.08
C ALA A 21 19.21 -2.56 30.15
N GLY A 22 18.62 -3.66 30.66
CA GLY A 22 17.77 -4.56 29.86
C GLY A 22 16.40 -3.97 29.52
N VAL A 23 15.84 -3.10 30.38
CA VAL A 23 14.48 -2.57 30.20
C VAL A 23 14.45 -1.42 29.17
N LEU A 24 15.51 -0.60 29.09
CA LEU A 24 15.60 0.45 28.06
C LEU A 24 15.83 -0.11 26.64
N ALA A 25 16.54 -1.22 26.51
CA ALA A 25 16.81 -1.83 25.19
C ALA A 25 15.53 -2.42 24.56
N VAL A 26 14.59 -2.92 25.36
CA VAL A 26 13.31 -3.47 24.87
C VAL A 26 12.35 -2.36 24.41
N LEU A 27 12.36 -1.19 25.07
CA LEU A 27 11.54 -0.03 24.67
C LEU A 27 12.07 0.66 23.40
N ALA A 28 13.38 0.66 23.17
CA ALA A 28 13.97 1.20 21.95
C ALA A 28 13.71 0.31 20.71
N ALA A 29 13.61 -1.01 20.87
CA ALA A 29 13.33 -1.94 19.78
C ALA A 29 11.87 -1.86 19.28
N ALA A 30 10.92 -1.46 20.13
CA ALA A 30 9.52 -1.31 19.76
C ALA A 30 9.23 -0.05 18.93
N ALA A 31 10.14 0.92 18.88
CA ALA A 31 9.96 2.18 18.15
C ALA A 31 10.23 2.09 16.64
N PHE A 32 10.74 0.96 16.13
CA PHE A 32 11.12 0.79 14.71
C PHE A 32 10.11 0.02 13.87
N SER A 33 8.99 -0.43 14.44
CA SER A 33 7.89 -1.02 13.67
C SER A 33 6.91 0.06 13.21
N SER A 34 7.39 1.08 12.50
CA SER A 34 6.52 1.84 11.61
C SER A 34 6.15 0.90 10.47
N ALA A 35 4.90 0.46 10.40
CA ALA A 35 4.37 -0.16 9.19
C ALA A 35 4.46 0.90 8.07
N SER A 36 5.56 0.89 7.32
CA SER A 36 5.73 1.73 6.14
C SER A 36 4.69 1.29 5.14
N ALA A 37 3.79 2.21 4.77
CA ALA A 37 2.92 1.97 3.65
C ALA A 37 3.79 1.98 2.39
N ASP A 38 4.01 0.81 1.80
CA ASP A 38 4.73 0.72 0.53
C ASP A 38 3.80 1.17 -0.59
N THR A 39 4.37 1.89 -1.56
CA THR A 39 3.61 2.42 -2.70
C THR A 39 4.40 2.31 -3.99
N ASN A 40 3.68 2.10 -5.09
CA ASN A 40 4.22 2.12 -6.43
C ASN A 40 3.22 2.81 -7.37
N SER A 41 3.70 3.37 -8.47
CA SER A 41 2.86 3.98 -9.49
C SER A 41 3.43 3.77 -10.89
N ALA A 42 2.54 3.73 -11.87
CA ALA A 42 2.91 3.53 -13.26
C ALA A 42 1.95 4.29 -14.19
N ARG A 43 2.41 4.48 -15.43
CA ARG A 43 1.67 5.13 -16.50
C ARG A 43 1.35 4.13 -17.60
N TYR A 44 0.13 4.19 -18.11
CA TYR A 44 -0.35 3.32 -19.17
C TYR A 44 -1.08 4.11 -20.24
N LYS A 45 -1.20 3.51 -21.43
CA LYS A 45 -2.07 4.01 -22.48
C LYS A 45 -3.53 3.83 -22.04
N PHE A 46 -4.35 4.85 -22.25
CA PHE A 46 -5.78 4.76 -22.00
C PHE A 46 -6.48 4.02 -23.15
N GLU A 47 -7.33 3.05 -22.82
CA GLU A 47 -8.32 2.47 -23.73
C GLU A 47 -9.67 2.33 -23.01
N GLY A 48 -10.70 2.97 -23.58
CA GLY A 48 -12.06 2.92 -23.02
C GLY A 48 -12.74 1.56 -23.22
N ASN A 49 -13.59 1.17 -22.26
CA ASN A 49 -14.47 0.00 -22.32
C ASN A 49 -13.79 -1.38 -22.46
N LYS A 50 -12.45 -1.46 -22.35
CA LYS A 50 -11.67 -2.70 -22.39
C LYS A 50 -10.99 -2.99 -21.06
N TRP A 51 -10.72 -4.26 -20.81
CA TRP A 51 -9.80 -4.68 -19.75
C TRP A 51 -8.36 -4.53 -20.24
N LEU A 52 -7.57 -3.76 -19.49
CA LEU A 52 -6.15 -3.56 -19.71
C LEU A 52 -5.38 -4.30 -18.64
N ALA A 53 -4.33 -5.03 -19.05
CA ALA A 53 -3.39 -5.64 -18.12
C ALA A 53 -2.51 -4.55 -17.50
N LEU A 54 -2.23 -4.69 -16.21
CA LEU A 54 -1.36 -3.83 -15.44
C LEU A 54 -0.13 -4.62 -15.01
N ASP A 55 1.03 -3.98 -15.11
CA ASP A 55 2.26 -4.44 -14.47
C ASP A 55 2.59 -3.48 -13.33
N LEU A 56 1.75 -3.49 -12.29
CA LEU A 56 1.88 -2.66 -11.11
C LEU A 56 1.78 -3.54 -9.87
N ALA A 57 2.85 -3.58 -9.07
CA ALA A 57 2.90 -4.35 -7.85
C ALA A 57 3.60 -3.57 -6.72
N VAL A 58 3.22 -3.91 -5.50
CA VAL A 58 3.84 -3.50 -4.25
C VAL A 58 4.05 -4.77 -3.43
N GLY A 59 5.30 -5.21 -3.30
CA GLY A 59 5.60 -6.54 -2.76
C GLY A 59 4.88 -7.64 -3.53
N ASP A 60 4.17 -8.51 -2.80
CA ASP A 60 3.38 -9.62 -3.36
C ASP A 60 1.94 -9.20 -3.76
N VAL A 61 1.58 -7.92 -3.63
CA VAL A 61 0.25 -7.41 -4.02
C VAL A 61 0.33 -6.78 -5.39
N ARG A 62 -0.51 -7.21 -6.32
CA ARG A 62 -0.47 -6.82 -7.73
C ARG A 62 -1.83 -6.29 -8.19
N ALA A 63 -1.85 -5.11 -8.79
CA ALA A 63 -2.96 -4.69 -9.63
C ALA A 63 -2.83 -5.43 -10.97
N GLU A 64 -3.77 -6.31 -11.28
CA GLU A 64 -3.71 -7.19 -12.44
C GLU A 64 -4.32 -6.54 -13.68
N THR A 65 -5.50 -5.95 -13.50
CA THR A 65 -6.27 -5.36 -14.60
C THR A 65 -7.02 -4.11 -14.18
N ILE A 66 -7.29 -3.26 -15.16
CA ILE A 66 -8.17 -2.11 -15.04
C ILE A 66 -9.14 -2.05 -16.22
N ARG A 67 -10.37 -1.62 -15.96
CA ARG A 67 -11.34 -1.27 -17.00
C ARG A 67 -12.00 0.06 -16.69
N PHE A 68 -12.08 0.91 -17.70
CA PHE A 68 -12.81 2.16 -17.64
C PHE A 68 -14.23 1.98 -18.19
N GLU A 69 -15.23 2.42 -17.43
CA GLU A 69 -16.66 2.28 -17.72
C GLU A 69 -17.31 3.64 -17.89
N TRP A 70 -17.69 3.95 -19.13
CA TRP A 70 -18.24 5.26 -19.50
C TRP A 70 -19.75 5.36 -19.22
N PRO A 71 -20.27 6.58 -19.01
CA PRO A 71 -21.68 6.80 -18.77
C PRO A 71 -22.54 6.14 -19.83
N ALA A 72 -23.47 5.33 -19.38
CA ALA A 72 -24.57 4.84 -20.18
C ALA A 72 -25.87 5.39 -19.60
N THR A 73 -26.85 5.61 -20.48
CA THR A 73 -28.22 5.90 -20.06
C THR A 73 -28.92 4.58 -19.81
N LEU A 74 -29.09 4.19 -18.56
CA LEU A 74 -29.82 3.00 -18.16
C LEU A 74 -31.11 3.42 -17.44
N MET A 75 -32.27 2.99 -17.94
CA MET A 75 -33.58 3.31 -17.33
C MET A 75 -33.76 4.82 -17.00
N ARG A 76 -33.35 5.71 -17.90
CA ARG A 76 -33.38 7.18 -17.75
C ARG A 76 -32.45 7.76 -16.66
N MET A 77 -31.59 6.93 -16.03
CA MET A 77 -30.53 7.39 -15.13
C MET A 77 -29.18 7.32 -15.86
N LYS A 78 -28.39 8.40 -15.77
CA LYS A 78 -27.04 8.45 -16.32
C LYS A 78 -26.07 7.86 -15.30
N THR A 79 -25.33 6.82 -15.67
CA THR A 79 -24.26 6.29 -14.81
C THR A 79 -23.05 7.22 -14.80
N GLY A 80 -22.27 7.21 -13.71
CA GLY A 80 -21.03 7.98 -13.61
C GLY A 80 -19.86 7.34 -14.36
N TYR A 81 -18.79 8.10 -14.56
CA TYR A 81 -17.52 7.58 -15.05
C TYR A 81 -16.81 6.80 -13.95
N LYS A 82 -16.38 5.58 -14.25
CA LYS A 82 -15.73 4.70 -13.27
C LYS A 82 -14.53 3.96 -13.84
N ALA A 83 -13.64 3.54 -12.95
CA ALA A 83 -12.61 2.56 -13.24
C ALA A 83 -12.74 1.40 -12.26
N THR A 84 -12.77 0.17 -12.77
CA THR A 84 -12.74 -1.04 -11.94
C THR A 84 -11.36 -1.67 -12.05
N VAL A 85 -10.70 -1.86 -10.91
CA VAL A 85 -9.34 -2.42 -10.81
C VAL A 85 -9.41 -3.77 -10.09
N LYS A 86 -8.82 -4.81 -10.67
CA LYS A 86 -8.67 -6.11 -10.02
C LYS A 86 -7.28 -6.18 -9.36
N ILE A 87 -7.25 -6.51 -8.08
CA ILE A 87 -6.02 -6.62 -7.30
C ILE A 87 -5.93 -8.02 -6.69
N ALA A 88 -4.78 -8.66 -6.82
CA ALA A 88 -4.45 -9.93 -6.18
C ALA A 88 -3.48 -9.73 -5.02
N ASN A 89 -3.73 -10.43 -3.91
CA ASN A 89 -2.82 -10.49 -2.77
C ASN A 89 -2.09 -11.83 -2.78
N GLY A 90 -0.85 -11.86 -3.27
CA GLY A 90 0.01 -13.04 -3.26
C GLY A 90 0.77 -13.24 -1.94
N SER A 91 0.62 -12.34 -0.97
CA SER A 91 1.32 -12.43 0.31
C SER A 91 0.69 -13.48 1.24
N SER A 92 1.37 -13.74 2.36
CA SER A 92 0.85 -14.61 3.44
C SER A 92 -0.04 -13.90 4.45
N GLN A 93 -0.24 -12.58 4.31
CA GLN A 93 -0.98 -11.74 5.26
C GLN A 93 -2.17 -11.07 4.58
N GLN A 94 -3.18 -10.74 5.36
CA GLN A 94 -4.27 -9.92 4.87
C GLN A 94 -3.75 -8.50 4.63
N VAL A 95 -4.08 -7.91 3.47
CA VAL A 95 -3.57 -6.59 3.08
C VAL A 95 -4.71 -5.61 2.83
N ARG A 96 -4.53 -4.36 3.25
CA ARG A 96 -5.39 -3.24 2.87
C ARG A 96 -4.73 -2.46 1.74
N VAL A 97 -5.51 -2.08 0.73
CA VAL A 97 -4.99 -1.40 -0.45
C VAL A 97 -5.57 -0.01 -0.64
N GLY A 98 -4.73 0.92 -1.12
CA GLY A 98 -5.11 2.24 -1.59
C GLY A 98 -4.92 2.35 -3.09
N ILE A 99 -5.89 2.96 -3.79
CA ILE A 99 -5.82 3.19 -5.25
C ILE A 99 -6.09 4.65 -5.56
N ALA A 100 -5.22 5.25 -6.37
CA ALA A 100 -5.43 6.56 -6.98
C ALA A 100 -5.19 6.47 -8.49
N ILE A 101 -6.07 7.10 -9.28
CA ILE A 101 -6.00 7.12 -10.74
C ILE A 101 -6.10 8.57 -11.22
N ALA A 102 -5.24 8.96 -12.15
CA ALA A 102 -5.27 10.24 -12.84
C ALA A 102 -5.32 10.03 -14.35
N LEU A 103 -6.23 10.72 -15.03
CA LEU A 103 -6.45 10.66 -16.48
C LEU A 103 -5.87 11.91 -17.14
N ILE A 104 -5.10 11.70 -18.20
CA ILE A 104 -4.31 12.72 -18.86
C ILE A 104 -4.64 12.74 -20.36
N ASP A 105 -4.78 13.93 -20.94
CA ASP A 105 -4.97 14.09 -22.38
C ASP A 105 -3.65 14.00 -23.17
N LYS A 106 -3.73 14.02 -24.50
CA LYS A 106 -2.57 13.98 -25.40
C LYS A 106 -1.56 15.13 -25.21
N ASP A 107 -2.02 16.23 -24.61
CA ASP A 107 -1.21 17.44 -24.36
C ASP A 107 -0.69 17.46 -22.91
N LEU A 108 -0.72 16.30 -22.22
CA LEU A 108 -0.28 16.09 -20.84
C LEU A 108 -1.08 16.87 -19.78
N LYS A 109 -2.31 17.28 -20.08
CA LYS A 109 -3.16 17.98 -19.10
C LYS A 109 -3.97 16.97 -18.29
N LEU A 110 -4.05 17.21 -16.98
CA LEU A 110 -4.95 16.47 -16.09
C LEU A 110 -6.40 16.79 -16.43
N ILE A 111 -7.18 15.75 -16.73
CA ILE A 111 -8.59 15.87 -17.15
C ILE A 111 -9.54 15.09 -16.24
N GLY A 112 -9.01 14.30 -15.30
CA GLY A 112 -9.80 13.66 -14.26
C GLY A 112 -8.92 12.94 -13.26
N ALA A 113 -9.41 12.77 -12.04
CA ALA A 113 -8.75 11.99 -11.00
C ALA A 113 -9.79 11.34 -10.08
N GLY A 114 -9.46 10.18 -9.53
CA GLY A 114 -10.30 9.45 -8.60
C GLY A 114 -9.46 8.63 -7.65
N THR A 115 -9.97 8.41 -6.44
CA THR A 115 -9.32 7.56 -5.44
C THR A 115 -10.36 6.71 -4.73
N VAL A 116 -9.95 5.52 -4.30
CA VAL A 116 -10.74 4.65 -3.42
C VAL A 116 -10.30 4.78 -1.95
N GLY A 117 -9.19 5.48 -1.69
CA GLY A 117 -8.55 5.46 -0.38
C GLY A 117 -8.26 4.03 0.08
N THR A 118 -8.09 3.82 1.39
CA THR A 118 -7.84 2.50 1.99
C THR A 118 -9.07 1.91 2.69
N THR A 119 -10.27 2.42 2.37
CA THR A 119 -11.47 2.21 3.21
C THR A 119 -12.34 1.05 2.73
N LEU A 120 -12.11 0.52 1.52
CA LEU A 120 -12.98 -0.49 0.89
C LEU A 120 -12.70 -1.95 1.29
N GLY A 121 -11.98 -2.17 2.38
CA GLY A 121 -11.77 -3.50 2.97
C GLY A 121 -10.37 -4.05 2.73
N THR A 122 -10.21 -5.31 3.12
CA THR A 122 -8.96 -6.05 3.04
C THR A 122 -9.05 -7.16 2.01
N ILE A 123 -7.91 -7.57 1.47
CA ILE A 123 -7.77 -8.70 0.55
C ILE A 123 -7.11 -9.83 1.32
N ASP A 124 -7.78 -10.98 1.41
CA ASP A 124 -7.24 -12.15 2.10
C ASP A 124 -6.04 -12.75 1.34
N PRO A 125 -5.12 -13.43 2.05
CA PRO A 125 -3.98 -14.12 1.44
C PRO A 125 -4.39 -15.04 0.30
N GLY A 126 -3.71 -14.96 -0.85
CA GLY A 126 -3.94 -15.81 -2.02
C GLY A 126 -5.22 -15.50 -2.81
N THR A 127 -5.94 -14.43 -2.48
CA THR A 127 -7.21 -14.06 -3.14
C THR A 127 -7.10 -12.81 -3.99
N SER A 128 -8.18 -12.46 -4.69
CA SER A 128 -8.30 -11.21 -5.44
C SER A 128 -9.60 -10.48 -5.12
N ALA A 129 -9.56 -9.16 -5.17
CA ALA A 129 -10.73 -8.29 -5.01
C ALA A 129 -10.81 -7.27 -6.17
N GLN A 130 -12.02 -6.77 -6.42
CA GLN A 130 -12.25 -5.68 -7.38
C GLN A 130 -12.62 -4.40 -6.63
N PHE A 131 -12.03 -3.30 -7.07
CA PHE A 131 -12.24 -1.98 -6.49
C PHE A 131 -12.71 -1.02 -7.57
N THR A 132 -13.74 -0.24 -7.25
CA THR A 132 -14.31 0.73 -8.18
C THR A 132 -13.94 2.14 -7.75
N VAL A 133 -13.22 2.85 -8.61
CA VAL A 133 -12.87 4.26 -8.49
C VAL A 133 -13.86 5.08 -9.28
N ASP A 134 -14.67 5.90 -8.60
CA ASP A 134 -15.57 6.86 -9.25
C ASP A 134 -14.81 8.16 -9.58
N PHE A 135 -15.01 8.70 -10.78
CA PHE A 135 -14.55 10.04 -11.17
C PHE A 135 -15.71 11.04 -11.00
N LYS A 136 -15.69 11.83 -9.93
CA LYS A 136 -16.76 12.80 -9.61
C LYS A 136 -16.40 14.22 -10.08
N ASP A 137 -17.42 14.97 -10.47
CA ASP A 137 -17.41 16.42 -10.78
C ASP A 137 -16.61 16.87 -12.02
N VAL A 138 -15.33 16.50 -12.16
CA VAL A 138 -14.46 16.92 -13.28
C VAL A 138 -14.51 15.89 -14.40
N THR A 139 -15.68 15.77 -15.04
CA THR A 139 -15.94 14.71 -16.02
C THR A 139 -16.04 15.20 -17.47
N ALA A 140 -16.10 16.52 -17.69
CA ALA A 140 -16.42 17.13 -18.98
C ALA A 140 -15.43 16.79 -20.12
N ARG A 141 -14.22 16.36 -19.78
CA ARG A 141 -13.14 16.09 -20.74
C ARG A 141 -12.63 14.65 -20.72
N LEU A 142 -13.27 13.76 -19.96
CA LEU A 142 -12.78 12.38 -19.78
C LEU A 142 -12.71 11.58 -21.08
N GLU A 143 -13.54 11.92 -22.07
CA GLU A 143 -13.50 11.32 -23.41
C GLU A 143 -12.22 11.70 -24.20
N GLN A 144 -11.45 12.68 -23.73
CA GLN A 144 -10.17 13.10 -24.31
C GLN A 144 -8.97 12.37 -23.70
N ALA A 145 -9.20 11.38 -22.84
CA ALA A 145 -8.14 10.63 -22.18
C ALA A 145 -7.27 9.88 -23.20
N ASP A 146 -5.97 10.07 -23.07
CA ASP A 146 -4.95 9.41 -23.88
C ASP A 146 -4.08 8.46 -23.04
N GLN A 147 -3.83 8.85 -21.80
CA GLN A 147 -3.01 8.11 -20.83
C GLN A 147 -3.66 8.16 -19.46
N PHE A 148 -3.25 7.25 -18.59
CA PHE A 148 -3.56 7.34 -17.17
C PHE A 148 -2.34 6.97 -16.32
N TYR A 149 -2.27 7.60 -15.15
CA TYR A 149 -1.44 7.15 -14.05
C TYR A 149 -2.31 6.37 -13.06
N ILE A 150 -1.74 5.32 -12.50
CA ILE A 150 -2.33 4.59 -11.38
C ILE A 150 -1.26 4.41 -10.30
N ALA A 151 -1.65 4.64 -9.05
CA ALA A 151 -0.86 4.36 -7.88
C ALA A 151 -1.55 3.28 -7.03
N LEU A 152 -0.74 2.38 -6.47
CA LEU A 152 -1.12 1.36 -5.52
C LEU A 152 -0.35 1.60 -4.22
N GLU A 153 -1.05 1.53 -3.10
CA GLU A 153 -0.46 1.55 -1.75
C GLU A 153 -0.93 0.30 -1.01
N THR A 154 -0.06 -0.31 -0.22
CA THR A 154 -0.39 -1.45 0.65
C THR A 154 -0.11 -1.12 2.11
N ARG A 155 -0.98 -1.60 3.01
CA ARG A 155 -0.82 -1.51 4.47
C ARG A 155 -1.22 -2.80 5.17
#